data_AF-A0A0M9E140-F1
#
_entry.id   AF-A0A0M9E140-F1
#
_cell.length_a   1.000
_cell.length_b   1.000
_cell.length_c   1.000
_cell.angle_alpha   90.00
_cell.angle_beta   90.00
_cell.angle_gamma   90.00
#
_symmetry.space_group_name_H-M   'P 1'
#
loop_
_entity.id
_entity.type
_entity.pdbx_description
1 polymer ?
#
loop_
_entity_poly.entity_id
_entity_poly.type
_entity_poly.pdbx_seq_one_letter_code
_entity_poly.pdbx_strand_id
1 'polypeptide(L)'
;MKNIFFAVNRCLGAVAAILLSVWCFNVSAATTTVPINSLSMTVGQSQINFPGNMKAIIEKRDNGVTRITIGVEDKVQRAELLIQADIPSWDGQNPKYIQTQTDSLMFMLKHENGSVFIIPSIQFAKDSGKKYVQRVRKAGKATNFSKASPDWVRMSKSERLATGRGIIRNQGMEGSSFFVMIQPVVENGHVKKITGTFSGVASMGQNRFQKGEFVNIMDGQFNIEVRQNAIIK
;
A
#
# COMPACT_ATOMS: atom_id res chain seq x y z
N MET A 1 -72.88 14.21 -34.40
CA MET A 1 -72.10 13.19 -33.66
C MET A 1 -71.10 13.89 -32.75
N LYS A 2 -71.20 13.58 -31.45
CA LYS A 2 -70.37 13.89 -30.27
C LYS A 2 -69.38 15.07 -30.29
N ASN A 3 -69.68 16.03 -29.41
CA ASN A 3 -68.87 17.16 -28.93
C ASN A 3 -67.57 16.71 -28.27
N ILE A 4 -66.49 17.49 -28.45
CA ILE A 4 -65.38 17.59 -27.48
C ILE A 4 -64.98 19.06 -27.37
N PHE A 5 -65.32 19.68 -26.24
CA PHE A 5 -64.81 20.98 -25.80
C PHE A 5 -63.54 20.75 -24.99
N PHE A 6 -62.44 21.43 -25.31
CA PHE A 6 -61.29 21.55 -24.42
C PHE A 6 -61.27 22.95 -23.81
N ALA A 7 -61.55 23.01 -22.51
CA ALA A 7 -61.36 24.20 -21.69
C ALA A 7 -59.87 24.31 -21.30
N VAL A 8 -59.23 25.41 -21.66
CA VAL A 8 -57.87 25.75 -21.22
C VAL A 8 -57.97 26.48 -19.89
N ASN A 9 -57.83 25.75 -18.78
CA ASN A 9 -57.66 26.36 -17.46
C ASN A 9 -56.19 26.80 -17.30
N ARG A 10 -55.98 28.11 -17.28
CA ARG A 10 -54.71 28.73 -16.88
C ARG A 10 -54.53 28.56 -15.37
N CYS A 11 -53.75 27.57 -14.94
CA CYS A 11 -53.19 27.56 -13.60
C CYS A 11 -51.99 28.52 -13.57
N LEU A 12 -52.17 29.67 -12.92
CA LEU A 12 -51.08 30.49 -12.42
C LEU A 12 -50.28 29.65 -11.40
N GLY A 13 -49.09 29.21 -11.80
CA GLY A 13 -48.15 28.56 -10.92
C GLY A 13 -47.60 29.56 -9.91
N ALA A 14 -47.93 29.37 -8.64
CA ALA A 14 -47.19 29.96 -7.54
C ALA A 14 -45.81 29.26 -7.49
N VAL A 15 -44.77 29.96 -7.95
CA VAL A 15 -43.38 29.55 -7.76
C VAL A 15 -43.04 29.80 -6.30
N ALA A 16 -43.21 28.77 -5.47
CA ALA A 16 -42.64 28.75 -4.13
C ALA A 16 -41.12 28.62 -4.29
N ALA A 17 -40.42 29.74 -4.12
CA ALA A 17 -38.96 29.77 -3.99
C ALA A 17 -38.59 29.05 -2.68
N ILE A 18 -38.36 27.74 -2.77
CA ILE A 18 -37.73 26.97 -1.70
C ILE A 18 -36.26 27.39 -1.70
N LEU A 19 -35.94 28.36 -0.85
CA LEU A 19 -34.59 28.65 -0.40
C LEU A 19 -34.06 27.39 0.30
N LEU A 20 -33.49 26.47 -0.48
CA LEU A 20 -32.62 25.43 0.05
C LEU A 20 -31.39 26.13 0.62
N SER A 21 -31.44 26.44 1.92
CA SER A 21 -30.25 26.75 2.70
C SER A 21 -29.27 25.60 2.48
N VAL A 22 -28.23 25.85 1.70
CA VAL A 22 -27.08 24.95 1.59
C VAL A 22 -26.41 25.01 2.95
N TRP A 23 -26.80 24.10 3.84
CA TRP A 23 -26.03 23.81 5.04
C TRP A 23 -24.72 23.23 4.55
N CYS A 24 -23.71 24.09 4.42
CA CYS A 24 -22.33 23.66 4.34
C CYS A 24 -22.04 22.88 5.61
N PHE A 25 -22.25 21.57 5.58
CA PHE A 25 -21.69 20.67 6.56
C PHE A 25 -20.17 20.80 6.42
N ASN A 26 -19.58 21.63 7.28
CA ASN A 26 -18.17 21.57 7.57
C ASN A 26 -17.92 20.17 8.16
N VAL A 27 -17.57 19.21 7.31
CA VAL A 27 -17.02 17.94 7.74
C VAL A 27 -15.62 18.26 8.26
N SER A 28 -15.55 18.76 9.48
CA SER A 28 -14.32 18.78 10.24
C SER A 28 -13.99 17.33 10.50
N ALA A 29 -13.08 16.76 9.72
CA ALA A 29 -12.52 15.45 9.99
C ALA A 29 -11.93 15.51 11.40
N ALA A 30 -12.64 14.96 12.39
CA ALA A 30 -12.13 14.83 13.74
C ALA A 30 -10.86 14.00 13.62
N THR A 31 -9.71 14.62 13.88
CA THR A 31 -8.44 13.93 13.94
C THR A 31 -8.52 13.02 15.16
N THR A 32 -8.97 11.78 14.96
CA THR A 32 -9.01 10.77 16.00
C THR A 32 -7.57 10.52 16.40
N THR A 33 -7.15 11.07 17.55
CA THR A 33 -5.79 10.93 18.02
C THR A 33 -5.56 9.49 18.43
N VAL A 34 -4.97 8.68 17.54
CA VAL A 34 -4.62 7.29 17.84
C VAL A 34 -3.64 7.24 19.04
N PRO A 35 -3.97 6.51 20.12
CA PRO A 35 -3.09 6.37 21.28
C PRO A 35 -1.70 5.87 20.91
N ILE A 36 -0.73 6.12 21.79
CA ILE A 36 0.63 5.61 21.57
C ILE A 36 0.66 4.07 21.56
N ASN A 37 1.53 3.51 20.73
CA ASN A 37 1.66 2.09 20.47
C ASN A 37 0.35 1.43 20.02
N SER A 38 -0.46 2.16 19.27
CA SER A 38 -1.72 1.64 18.72
C SER A 38 -1.91 1.94 17.24
N LEU A 39 -2.83 1.19 16.65
CA LEU A 39 -3.23 1.29 15.26
C LEU A 39 -4.74 1.06 15.17
N SER A 40 -5.41 1.84 14.33
CA SER A 40 -6.82 1.67 13.97
C SER A 40 -6.97 1.64 12.46
N MET A 41 -7.92 0.87 11.95
CA MET A 41 -8.30 0.86 10.54
C MET A 41 -9.70 0.27 10.35
N THR A 42 -10.24 0.44 9.15
CA THR A 42 -11.44 -0.25 8.68
C THR A 42 -11.06 -1.18 7.54
N VAL A 43 -11.45 -2.45 7.61
CA VAL A 43 -11.26 -3.45 6.55
C VAL A 43 -12.61 -3.97 6.13
N GLY A 44 -13.02 -3.66 4.89
CA GLY A 44 -14.38 -3.89 4.43
C GLY A 44 -15.37 -3.10 5.29
N GLN A 45 -16.17 -3.80 6.08
CA GLN A 45 -17.14 -3.23 7.02
C GLN A 45 -16.71 -3.37 8.49
N SER A 46 -15.54 -3.97 8.75
CA SER A 46 -15.07 -4.25 10.10
C SER A 46 -14.05 -3.22 10.55
N GLN A 47 -14.30 -2.57 11.68
CA GLN A 47 -13.30 -1.75 12.35
C GLN A 47 -12.35 -2.64 13.16
N ILE A 48 -11.05 -2.42 13.01
CA ILE A 48 -10.00 -3.18 13.67
C ILE A 48 -9.13 -2.20 14.46
N ASN A 49 -8.95 -2.49 15.75
CA ASN A 49 -8.16 -1.67 16.66
C ASN A 49 -7.15 -2.54 17.40
N PHE A 50 -5.88 -2.16 17.34
CA PHE A 50 -4.79 -2.80 18.07
C PHE A 50 -4.30 -1.87 19.19
N PRO A 51 -4.76 -2.04 20.43
CA PRO A 51 -4.36 -1.17 21.53
C PRO A 51 -3.01 -1.55 22.14
N GLY A 52 -2.14 -0.55 22.33
CA GLY A 52 -1.01 -0.54 23.28
C GLY A 52 0.16 -1.51 23.04
N ASN A 53 0.08 -2.40 22.06
CA ASN A 53 1.07 -3.47 21.85
C ASN A 53 1.80 -3.41 20.50
N MET A 54 1.56 -2.36 19.71
CA MET A 54 2.27 -2.16 18.45
C MET A 54 3.76 -1.94 18.69
N LYS A 55 4.59 -2.47 17.80
CA LYS A 55 6.04 -2.22 17.81
C LYS A 55 6.50 -1.74 16.45
N ALA A 56 7.43 -0.78 16.45
CA ALA A 56 8.15 -0.34 15.27
C ALA A 56 9.65 -0.64 15.43
N ILE A 57 10.26 -1.15 14.36
CA ILE A 57 11.69 -1.40 14.22
C ILE A 57 12.18 -0.67 12.97
N ILE A 58 13.31 0.04 13.10
CA ILE A 58 14.00 0.71 11.99
C ILE A 58 15.39 0.08 11.86
N GLU A 59 15.67 -0.52 10.70
CA GLU A 59 16.94 -1.19 10.41
C GLU A 59 17.63 -0.52 9.23
N LYS A 60 18.84 0.01 9.44
CA LYS A 60 19.70 0.45 8.33
C LYS A 60 20.43 -0.75 7.75
N ARG A 61 20.44 -0.87 6.43
CA ARG A 61 21.15 -1.93 5.69
C ARG A 61 22.42 -1.39 5.05
N ASP A 62 23.37 -2.28 4.81
CA ASP A 62 24.68 -1.97 4.21
C ASP A 62 24.58 -1.35 2.81
N ASN A 63 23.46 -1.57 2.12
CA ASN A 63 23.20 -1.02 0.79
C ASN A 63 22.51 0.36 0.81
N GLY A 64 22.45 1.04 1.96
CA GLY A 64 21.82 2.35 2.11
C GLY A 64 20.29 2.34 2.13
N VAL A 65 19.66 1.15 2.17
CA VAL A 65 18.22 1.00 2.36
C VAL A 65 17.90 0.99 3.85
N THR A 66 16.85 1.71 4.25
CA THR A 66 16.29 1.60 5.61
C THR A 66 15.02 0.78 5.56
N ARG A 67 14.95 -0.29 6.36
CA ARG A 67 13.74 -1.07 6.55
C ARG A 67 12.97 -0.54 7.76
N ILE A 68 11.69 -0.28 7.57
CA ILE A 68 10.75 0.02 8.65
C ILE A 68 9.79 -1.15 8.75
N THR A 69 9.69 -1.72 9.94
CA THR A 69 8.77 -2.81 10.26
C THR A 69 7.85 -2.37 11.39
N ILE A 70 6.55 -2.36 11.13
CA ILE A 70 5.50 -2.07 12.09
C ILE A 70 4.67 -3.33 12.25
N GLY A 71 4.48 -3.82 13.47
CA GLY A 71 3.65 -5.01 13.65
C GLY A 71 3.16 -5.24 15.07
N VAL A 72 2.21 -6.17 15.17
CA VAL A 72 1.58 -6.61 16.42
C VAL A 72 1.05 -8.03 16.25
N GLU A 73 1.08 -8.77 17.35
CA GLU A 73 0.38 -10.03 17.52
C GLU A 73 -0.56 -9.85 18.73
N ASP A 74 -1.87 -9.91 18.49
CA ASP A 74 -2.90 -9.88 19.53
C ASP A 74 -3.51 -11.28 19.66
N LYS A 75 -3.11 -11.99 20.72
CA LYS A 75 -3.60 -13.34 21.00
C LYS A 75 -5.05 -13.38 21.46
N VAL A 76 -5.57 -12.28 22.03
CA VAL A 76 -6.95 -12.18 22.51
C VAL A 76 -7.88 -12.07 21.32
N GLN A 77 -7.56 -11.17 20.37
CA GLN A 77 -8.31 -11.01 19.12
C GLN A 77 -7.94 -12.03 18.04
N ARG A 78 -6.97 -12.92 18.31
CA ARG A 78 -6.39 -13.87 17.33
C ARG A 78 -5.99 -13.17 16.02
N ALA A 79 -5.39 -11.99 16.17
CA ALA A 79 -5.06 -11.12 15.07
C ALA A 79 -3.55 -10.85 14.99
N GLU A 80 -3.02 -10.80 13.77
CA GLU A 80 -1.62 -10.46 13.50
C GLU A 80 -1.59 -9.40 12.42
N LEU A 81 -0.80 -8.34 12.60
CA LEU A 81 -0.59 -7.31 11.60
C LEU A 81 0.88 -7.03 11.39
N LEU A 82 1.26 -6.84 10.13
CA LEU A 82 2.60 -6.44 9.71
C LEU A 82 2.52 -5.45 8.54
N ILE A 83 3.14 -4.29 8.71
CA ILE A 83 3.48 -3.35 7.64
C ILE A 83 5.00 -3.30 7.55
N GLN A 84 5.56 -3.56 6.37
CA GLN A 84 6.99 -3.49 6.16
C GLN A 84 7.32 -2.70 4.91
N ALA A 85 8.22 -1.72 5.03
CA ALA A 85 8.68 -0.90 3.93
C ALA A 85 10.21 -0.85 3.87
N ASP A 86 10.77 -1.02 2.67
CA ASP A 86 12.19 -0.78 2.39
C ASP A 86 12.33 0.57 1.65
N ILE A 87 12.91 1.58 2.32
CA ILE A 87 13.06 2.95 1.83
C ILE A 87 14.52 3.23 1.48
N PRO A 88 14.86 3.44 0.20
CA PRO A 88 16.21 3.85 -0.19
C PRO A 88 16.56 5.22 0.38
N SER A 89 17.74 5.35 1.01
CA SER A 89 18.31 6.64 1.42
C SER A 89 17.38 7.49 2.30
N TRP A 90 16.64 6.87 3.22
CA TRP A 90 15.78 7.63 4.15
C TRP A 90 16.60 8.39 5.19
N ASP A 91 16.31 9.68 5.33
CA ASP A 91 16.96 10.59 6.29
C ASP A 91 16.39 10.48 7.71
N GLY A 92 15.25 9.80 7.90
CA GLY A 92 14.60 9.69 9.20
C GLY A 92 13.95 10.99 9.71
N GLN A 93 13.92 12.05 8.90
CA GLN A 93 13.41 13.36 9.30
C GLN A 93 12.16 13.74 8.51
N ASN A 94 12.16 13.47 7.22
CA ASN A 94 11.08 13.89 6.34
C ASN A 94 10.01 12.79 6.23
N PRO A 95 8.72 13.18 6.16
CA PRO A 95 7.65 12.25 5.84
C PRO A 95 7.93 11.51 4.52
N LYS A 96 7.53 10.25 4.46
CA LYS A 96 7.64 9.41 3.27
C LYS A 96 6.31 8.79 2.90
N TYR A 97 5.93 8.99 1.65
CA TYR A 97 4.82 8.31 1.01
C TYR A 97 5.35 7.10 0.26
N ILE A 98 4.76 5.93 0.49
CA ILE A 98 5.24 4.64 0.02
C ILE A 98 4.05 3.86 -0.52
N GLN A 99 4.20 3.21 -1.67
CA GLN A 99 3.11 2.47 -2.29
C GLN A 99 3.58 1.16 -2.95
N THR A 100 2.70 0.16 -3.02
CA THR A 100 3.08 -1.19 -3.50
C THR A 100 3.37 -1.27 -5.00
N GLN A 101 2.97 -0.28 -5.79
CA GLN A 101 3.20 -0.26 -7.25
C GLN A 101 4.63 0.13 -7.60
N THR A 102 5.21 1.04 -6.82
CA THR A 102 6.54 1.59 -7.09
C THR A 102 7.57 1.18 -6.06
N ASP A 103 7.16 0.85 -4.84
CA ASP A 103 8.06 0.69 -3.71
C ASP A 103 7.96 -0.71 -3.12
N SER A 104 8.98 -1.04 -2.34
CA SER A 104 9.07 -2.29 -1.60
C SER A 104 8.23 -2.18 -0.32
N LEU A 105 6.92 -2.25 -0.48
CA LEU A 105 5.93 -2.18 0.60
C LEU A 105 5.15 -3.49 0.71
N MET A 106 4.91 -3.94 1.94
CA MET A 106 4.12 -5.12 2.26
C MET A 106 3.14 -4.82 3.38
N PHE A 107 1.95 -5.38 3.26
CA PHE A 107 0.93 -5.41 4.30
C PHE A 107 0.46 -6.85 4.50
N MET A 108 0.31 -7.25 5.76
CA MET A 108 -0.33 -8.48 6.16
C MET A 108 -1.26 -8.19 7.33
N LEU A 109 -2.47 -8.72 7.24
CA LEU A 109 -3.41 -8.84 8.34
C LEU A 109 -3.91 -10.28 8.37
N LYS A 110 -3.77 -10.95 9.50
CA LYS A 110 -4.48 -12.19 9.80
C LYS A 110 -5.49 -11.89 10.89
N HIS A 111 -6.70 -12.38 10.72
CA HIS A 111 -7.81 -12.22 11.65
C HIS A 111 -8.62 -13.52 11.65
N GLU A 112 -9.50 -13.71 12.64
CA GLU A 112 -10.38 -14.89 12.69
C GLU A 112 -11.28 -15.04 11.45
N ASN A 113 -11.63 -13.93 10.81
CA ASN A 113 -12.51 -13.89 9.64
C ASN A 113 -11.77 -14.07 8.30
N GLY A 114 -10.43 -14.17 8.33
CA GLY A 114 -9.64 -14.37 7.13
C GLY A 114 -8.30 -13.66 7.17
N SER A 115 -7.65 -13.62 6.01
CA SER A 115 -6.34 -13.02 5.88
C SER A 115 -6.23 -12.14 4.65
N VAL A 116 -5.56 -11.02 4.84
CA VAL A 116 -5.28 -10.02 3.81
C VAL A 116 -3.78 -9.91 3.65
N PHE A 117 -3.30 -10.10 2.43
CA PHE A 117 -1.90 -9.98 2.09
C PHE A 117 -1.76 -9.07 0.88
N ILE A 118 -0.92 -8.05 1.00
CA ILE A 118 -0.55 -7.16 -0.10
C ILE A 118 0.97 -7.14 -0.19
N ILE A 119 1.47 -7.55 -1.34
CA ILE A 119 2.87 -7.41 -1.73
C ILE A 119 2.92 -6.72 -3.10
N PRO A 120 4.08 -6.17 -3.50
CA PRO A 120 4.21 -5.53 -4.80
C PRO A 120 3.82 -6.51 -5.92
N SER A 121 2.88 -6.09 -6.78
CA SER A 121 2.45 -6.88 -7.94
C SER A 121 3.57 -7.00 -8.99
N ILE A 122 4.51 -6.06 -8.96
CA ILE A 122 5.70 -6.01 -9.80
C ILE A 122 6.94 -6.10 -8.90
N GLN A 123 7.79 -7.09 -9.18
CA GLN A 123 9.10 -7.23 -8.54
C GLN A 123 10.19 -7.27 -9.60
N PHE A 124 11.36 -6.73 -9.25
CA PHE A 124 12.53 -6.76 -10.12
C PHE A 124 13.37 -7.99 -9.77
N ALA A 125 13.66 -8.82 -10.76
CA ALA A 125 14.62 -9.91 -10.62
C ALA A 125 15.97 -9.34 -10.14
N LYS A 126 16.54 -9.97 -9.12
CA LYS A 126 17.88 -9.64 -8.61
C LYS A 126 18.93 -10.33 -9.47
N ASP A 127 20.04 -9.65 -9.71
CA ASP A 127 21.19 -10.33 -10.31
C ASP A 127 21.70 -11.40 -9.35
N SER A 128 21.78 -12.64 -9.84
CA SER A 128 22.29 -13.78 -9.08
C SER A 128 23.78 -14.04 -9.38
N GLY A 129 24.40 -13.22 -10.24
CA GLY A 129 25.75 -13.44 -10.75
C GLY A 129 25.85 -14.62 -11.73
N LYS A 130 24.76 -15.36 -11.97
CA LYS A 130 24.73 -16.51 -12.86
C LYS A 130 24.60 -16.06 -14.31
N LYS A 131 25.57 -16.45 -15.13
CA LYS A 131 25.51 -16.28 -16.58
C LYS A 131 24.75 -17.44 -17.21
N TYR A 132 23.85 -17.16 -18.15
CA TYR A 132 23.19 -18.20 -18.93
C TYR A 132 23.99 -18.54 -20.19
N VAL A 133 23.84 -19.77 -20.65
CA VAL A 133 24.43 -20.23 -21.89
C VAL A 133 23.56 -19.77 -23.05
N GLN A 134 24.10 -18.89 -23.88
CA GLN A 134 23.46 -18.43 -25.10
C GLN A 134 24.07 -19.15 -26.30
N ARG A 135 23.21 -19.67 -27.18
CA ARG A 135 23.62 -20.25 -28.46
C ARG A 135 23.93 -19.11 -29.43
N VAL A 136 25.19 -19.01 -29.88
CA VAL A 136 25.61 -18.01 -30.87
C VAL A 136 25.74 -18.70 -32.22
N ARG A 137 24.85 -18.36 -33.17
CA ARG A 137 24.98 -18.78 -34.57
C ARG A 137 25.80 -17.74 -35.32
N LYS A 138 27.03 -18.09 -35.71
CA LYS A 138 27.78 -17.35 -36.73
C LYS A 138 27.50 -18.01 -38.08
N ALA A 139 27.17 -17.21 -39.10
CA ALA A 139 26.97 -17.70 -40.46
C ALA A 139 28.22 -18.50 -40.91
N GLY A 140 28.01 -19.75 -41.35
CA GLY A 140 29.07 -20.63 -41.84
C GLY A 140 29.96 -21.32 -40.78
N LYS A 141 29.66 -21.27 -39.47
CA LYS A 141 30.45 -21.96 -38.44
C LYS A 141 29.60 -22.79 -37.47
N ALA A 142 30.24 -23.80 -36.86
CA ALA A 142 29.67 -24.64 -35.81
C ALA A 142 29.02 -23.80 -34.69
N THR A 143 27.98 -24.36 -34.08
CA THR A 143 27.25 -23.71 -32.99
C THR A 143 28.19 -23.50 -31.79
N ASN A 144 28.45 -22.24 -31.44
CA ASN A 144 29.23 -21.91 -30.25
C ASN A 144 28.29 -21.54 -29.09
N PHE A 145 28.67 -21.94 -27.88
CA PHE A 145 27.96 -21.61 -26.65
C PHE A 145 28.77 -20.55 -25.88
N SER A 146 28.16 -19.39 -25.60
CA SER A 146 28.79 -18.34 -24.80
C SER A 146 28.00 -18.08 -23.52
N LYS A 147 28.69 -17.84 -22.40
CA LYS A 147 28.04 -17.43 -21.15
C LYS A 147 27.81 -15.91 -21.16
N ALA A 148 26.55 -15.47 -21.11
CA ALA A 148 26.18 -14.06 -21.04
C ALA A 148 25.41 -13.76 -19.75
N SER A 149 25.64 -12.57 -19.18
CA SER A 149 24.78 -12.04 -18.13
C SER A 149 23.44 -11.59 -18.73
N PRO A 150 22.35 -11.61 -17.95
CA PRO A 150 21.10 -11.04 -18.40
C PRO A 150 21.23 -9.58 -18.79
N ASP A 151 20.62 -9.23 -19.93
CA ASP A 151 20.58 -7.87 -20.48
C ASP A 151 19.97 -6.87 -19.48
N TRP A 152 18.93 -7.28 -18.77
CA TRP A 152 18.25 -6.46 -17.77
C TRP A 152 19.09 -6.08 -16.55
N VAL A 153 20.26 -6.72 -16.33
CA VAL A 153 21.17 -6.36 -15.23
C VAL A 153 21.72 -4.94 -15.41
N ARG A 154 21.86 -4.50 -16.67
CA ARG A 154 22.38 -3.16 -17.01
C ARG A 154 21.29 -2.13 -17.21
N MET A 155 20.02 -2.54 -17.18
CA MET A 155 18.88 -1.65 -17.40
C MET A 155 18.48 -0.96 -16.10
N SER A 156 18.12 0.31 -16.22
CA SER A 156 17.47 1.07 -15.15
C SER A 156 16.08 0.52 -14.81
N LYS A 157 15.54 0.93 -13.66
CA LYS A 157 14.19 0.52 -13.21
C LYS A 157 13.12 0.92 -14.22
N SER A 158 13.18 2.13 -14.75
CA SER A 158 12.23 2.66 -15.74
C SER A 158 12.30 1.88 -17.06
N GLU A 159 13.49 1.56 -17.55
CA GLU A 159 13.66 0.75 -18.76
C GLU A 159 13.12 -0.67 -18.59
N ARG A 160 13.36 -1.29 -17.42
CA ARG A 160 12.81 -2.61 -17.11
C ARG A 160 11.29 -2.58 -17.06
N LEU A 161 10.69 -1.54 -16.48
CA LEU A 161 9.23 -1.32 -16.48
C LEU A 161 8.68 -1.16 -17.89
N ALA A 162 9.33 -0.36 -18.72
CA ALA A 162 8.91 -0.12 -20.11
C ALA A 162 9.01 -1.39 -20.98
N THR A 163 10.08 -2.18 -20.82
CA THR A 163 10.36 -3.36 -21.67
C THR A 163 9.80 -4.67 -21.11
N GLY A 164 9.42 -4.71 -19.83
CA GLY A 164 9.08 -5.94 -19.11
C GLY A 164 10.28 -6.82 -18.76
N ARG A 165 11.51 -6.42 -19.07
CA ARG A 165 12.71 -7.26 -18.91
C ARG A 165 13.12 -7.36 -17.45
N GLY A 166 13.33 -8.60 -17.00
CA GLY A 166 13.67 -8.90 -15.61
C GLY A 166 12.55 -8.54 -14.62
N ILE A 167 11.29 -8.44 -15.07
CA ILE A 167 10.14 -8.20 -14.21
C ILE A 167 9.47 -9.52 -13.84
N ILE A 168 9.19 -9.70 -12.57
CA ILE A 168 8.38 -10.78 -12.02
C ILE A 168 7.01 -10.17 -11.70
N ARG A 169 5.95 -10.67 -12.33
CA ARG A 169 4.58 -10.23 -12.08
C ARG A 169 3.87 -11.23 -11.21
N ASN A 170 3.28 -10.76 -10.11
CA ASN A 170 2.41 -11.57 -9.28
C ASN A 170 0.95 -11.34 -9.68
N GLN A 171 0.42 -12.23 -10.53
CA GLN A 171 -0.98 -12.17 -11.00
C GLN A 171 -1.99 -12.23 -9.85
N GLY A 172 -1.67 -12.90 -8.73
CA GLY A 172 -2.54 -12.96 -7.56
C GLY A 172 -2.73 -11.61 -6.86
N MET A 173 -1.81 -10.67 -7.08
CA MET A 173 -1.87 -9.31 -6.50
C MET A 173 -2.35 -8.27 -7.51
N GLU A 174 -2.76 -8.68 -8.71
CA GLU A 174 -3.30 -7.78 -9.70
C GLU A 174 -4.63 -7.19 -9.23
N GLY A 175 -4.71 -5.86 -9.18
CA GLY A 175 -5.84 -5.12 -8.61
C GLY A 175 -5.66 -4.74 -7.14
N SER A 176 -4.70 -5.33 -6.41
CA SER A 176 -4.38 -4.91 -5.04
C SER A 176 -3.46 -3.69 -5.04
N SER A 177 -3.70 -2.76 -4.12
CA SER A 177 -2.85 -1.59 -3.89
C SER A 177 -2.79 -1.23 -2.42
N PHE A 178 -1.65 -0.76 -1.94
CA PHE A 178 -1.52 -0.28 -0.57
C PHE A 178 -0.61 0.93 -0.54
N PHE A 179 -1.00 1.91 0.27
CA PHE A 179 -0.34 3.20 0.40
C PHE A 179 -0.12 3.48 1.88
N VAL A 180 1.07 3.92 2.25
CA VAL A 180 1.41 4.31 3.62
C VAL A 180 2.13 5.65 3.58
N MET A 181 1.68 6.57 4.42
CA MET A 181 2.41 7.77 4.78
C MET A 181 3.08 7.55 6.15
N ILE A 182 4.40 7.61 6.18
CA ILE A 182 5.23 7.47 7.38
C ILE A 182 5.74 8.85 7.76
N GLN A 183 5.44 9.31 8.98
CA GLN A 183 5.90 10.56 9.54
C GLN A 183 6.76 10.30 10.79
N PRO A 184 8.08 10.46 10.70
CA PRO A 184 8.95 10.30 11.87
C PRO A 184 8.79 11.48 12.83
N VAL A 185 8.94 11.19 14.12
CA VAL A 185 9.08 12.20 15.17
C VAL A 185 10.46 12.01 15.78
N VAL A 186 11.31 13.01 15.55
CA VAL A 186 12.72 13.00 15.94
C VAL A 186 12.89 13.73 17.27
N GLU A 187 13.64 13.11 18.18
CA GLU A 187 14.02 13.70 19.46
C GLU A 187 15.50 13.40 19.69
N ASN A 188 16.30 14.43 20.00
CA ASN A 188 17.75 14.31 20.19
C ASN A 188 18.48 13.63 19.01
N GLY A 189 18.05 13.89 17.77
CA GLY A 189 18.66 13.29 16.57
C GLY A 189 18.29 11.82 16.31
N HIS A 190 17.37 11.24 17.08
CA HIS A 190 16.90 9.87 16.91
C HIS A 190 15.40 9.83 16.60
N VAL A 191 14.97 8.90 15.74
CA VAL A 191 13.54 8.64 15.54
C VAL A 191 13.00 7.98 16.81
N LYS A 192 12.26 8.73 17.62
CA LYS A 192 11.63 8.21 18.85
C LYS A 192 10.30 7.53 18.55
N LYS A 193 9.58 8.05 17.57
CA LYS A 193 8.22 7.64 17.27
C LYS A 193 7.95 7.78 15.77
N ILE A 194 7.05 6.94 15.26
CA ILE A 194 6.52 7.04 13.90
C ILE A 194 5.00 7.16 14.01
N THR A 195 4.46 8.19 13.37
CA THR A 195 3.03 8.34 13.13
C THR A 195 2.74 8.18 11.65
N GLY A 196 1.50 7.88 11.29
CA GLY A 196 1.17 7.81 9.88
C GLY A 196 -0.24 7.37 9.61
N THR A 197 -0.53 7.35 8.31
CA THR A 197 -1.80 6.90 7.78
C THR A 197 -1.57 5.87 6.68
N PHE A 198 -2.56 5.02 6.43
CA PHE A 198 -2.50 4.07 5.34
C PHE A 198 -3.89 3.74 4.82
N SER A 199 -3.94 3.30 3.57
CA SER A 199 -5.15 2.83 2.91
C SER A 199 -4.79 1.89 1.76
N GLY A 200 -5.78 1.17 1.25
CA GLY A 200 -5.56 0.29 0.13
C GLY A 200 -6.78 -0.54 -0.25
N VAL A 201 -6.55 -1.45 -1.19
CA VAL A 201 -7.51 -2.47 -1.60
C VAL A 201 -6.74 -3.77 -1.75
N ALA A 202 -7.34 -4.87 -1.31
CA ALA A 202 -6.69 -6.16 -1.30
C ALA A 202 -7.69 -7.28 -1.59
N SER A 203 -7.26 -8.28 -2.34
CA SER A 203 -8.00 -9.54 -2.44
C SER A 203 -7.94 -10.28 -1.10
N MET A 204 -9.09 -10.48 -0.45
CA MET A 204 -9.23 -11.30 0.75
C MET A 204 -9.70 -12.70 0.36
N GLY A 205 -8.84 -13.70 0.57
CA GLY A 205 -9.17 -15.10 0.35
C GLY A 205 -9.05 -15.90 1.64
N GLN A 206 -9.60 -17.12 1.67
CA GLN A 206 -9.39 -18.02 2.81
C GLN A 206 -7.90 -18.35 3.00
N ASN A 207 -7.15 -18.43 1.88
CA ASN A 207 -5.72 -18.73 1.86
C ASN A 207 -4.97 -17.75 0.93
N ARG A 208 -3.67 -17.56 1.17
CA ARG A 208 -2.76 -16.66 0.40
C ARG A 208 -2.64 -16.91 -1.11
N PHE A 209 -3.22 -18.00 -1.63
CA PHE A 209 -3.13 -18.43 -3.03
C PHE A 209 -4.45 -18.35 -3.79
N GLN A 210 -5.56 -18.06 -3.12
CA GLN A 210 -6.86 -17.95 -3.75
C GLN A 210 -7.23 -16.47 -3.91
N LYS A 211 -7.53 -16.07 -5.15
CA LYS A 211 -8.09 -14.75 -5.43
C LYS A 211 -9.52 -14.73 -4.89
N GLY A 212 -9.75 -13.93 -3.86
CA GLY A 212 -11.07 -13.74 -3.26
C GLY A 212 -11.63 -12.38 -3.60
N GLU A 213 -12.60 -11.94 -2.80
CA GLU A 213 -13.22 -10.63 -2.99
C GLU A 213 -12.28 -9.50 -2.58
N PHE A 214 -12.35 -8.38 -3.30
CA PHE A 214 -11.58 -7.20 -2.95
C PHE A 214 -12.23 -6.49 -1.76
N VAL A 215 -11.44 -6.28 -0.72
CA VAL A 215 -11.82 -5.50 0.46
C VAL A 215 -11.02 -4.21 0.51
N ASN A 216 -11.70 -3.12 0.85
CA ASN A 216 -11.05 -1.83 1.07
C ASN A 216 -10.45 -1.78 2.47
N ILE A 217 -9.24 -1.22 2.56
CA ILE A 217 -8.58 -0.84 3.80
C ILE A 217 -8.64 0.68 3.87
N MET A 218 -9.37 1.21 4.83
CA MET A 218 -9.67 2.64 4.96
C MET A 218 -9.30 3.12 6.35
N ASP A 219 -9.10 4.44 6.46
CA ASP A 219 -8.90 5.15 7.73
C ASP A 219 -7.79 4.55 8.60
N GLY A 220 -6.79 3.94 7.96
CA GLY A 220 -5.64 3.36 8.63
C GLY A 220 -4.82 4.47 9.27
N GLN A 221 -4.60 4.39 10.57
CA GLN A 221 -3.83 5.35 11.33
C GLN A 221 -3.00 4.64 12.40
N PHE A 222 -1.79 5.10 12.64
CA PHE A 222 -0.91 4.53 13.67
C PHE A 222 -0.05 5.58 14.35
N ASN A 223 0.32 5.28 15.59
CA ASN A 223 1.17 6.12 16.42
C ASN A 223 2.02 5.20 17.31
N ILE A 224 3.30 5.01 16.98
CA ILE A 224 4.11 3.89 17.50
C ILE A 224 5.50 4.36 17.91
N GLU A 225 5.94 3.98 19.10
CA GLU A 225 7.30 4.20 19.56
C GLU A 225 8.28 3.24 18.89
N VAL A 226 9.47 3.75 18.60
CA VAL A 226 10.55 2.99 17.99
C VAL A 226 11.42 2.40 19.10
N ARG A 227 11.49 1.07 19.20
CA ARG A 227 12.25 0.39 20.27
C ARG A 227 13.76 0.36 20.03
N GLN A 228 14.21 0.51 18.80
CA GLN A 228 15.62 0.45 18.44
C GLN A 228 16.06 1.78 17.84
N ASN A 229 16.99 2.45 18.52
CA ASN A 229 17.52 3.75 18.09
C ASN A 229 18.29 3.58 16.77
N ALA A 230 17.63 3.80 15.64
CA ALA A 230 18.36 4.09 14.41
C ALA A 230 19.09 5.43 14.63
N ILE A 231 20.42 5.37 14.74
CA ILE A 231 21.25 6.58 14.77
C ILE A 231 21.13 7.22 13.38
N ILE A 232 20.46 8.38 13.30
CA ILE A 232 20.53 9.24 12.13
C ILE A 232 21.91 9.90 12.19
N LYS A 233 22.74 9.67 11.17
CA LYS A 233 24.01 10.38 10.98
C LYS A 233 23.76 11.46 9.95
#